data_AF-A0A1M4X7R3-F1
#
_entry.id   AF-A0A1M4X7R3-F1
#
_cell.length_a   1.000
_cell.length_b   1.000
_cell.length_c   1.000
_cell.angle_alpha   90.00
_cell.angle_beta   90.00
_cell.angle_gamma   90.00
#
_symmetry.space_group_name_H-M   'P 1'
#
loop_
_entity.id
_entity.type
_entity.pdbx_description
1 polymer ?
#
loop_
_entity_poly.entity_id
_entity_poly.type
_entity_poly.pdbx_seq_one_letter_code
_entity_poly.pdbx_strand_id
1 'polypeptide(L)' 'MFGLGVPELALILVIGLVLFGPGKLPQVGKALGKSIKEFKSASTGEDEAKELPEKKKEA' A
#
# COMPACT_ATOMS: atom_id res chain seq x y z
N MET A 1 13.48 20.93 -18.68
CA MET A 1 12.92 22.04 -17.90
C MET A 1 11.43 21.76 -17.62
N PHE A 2 11.12 20.65 -16.93
CA PHE A 2 9.82 20.29 -16.32
C PHE A 2 9.96 18.83 -15.86
N GLY A 3 10.69 18.60 -14.77
CA GLY A 3 10.61 17.34 -14.05
C GLY A 3 9.57 17.53 -12.96
N LEU A 4 8.60 16.64 -12.85
CA LEU A 4 7.76 16.59 -11.66
C LEU A 4 8.68 16.37 -10.47
N GLY A 5 8.95 17.44 -9.74
CA GLY A 5 9.75 17.39 -8.54
C GLY A 5 8.95 16.77 -7.42
N VAL A 6 9.67 16.47 -6.33
CA VAL A 6 9.06 16.09 -5.07
C VAL A 6 7.98 17.11 -4.61
N PRO A 7 8.16 18.43 -4.76
CA PRO A 7 7.14 19.42 -4.38
C PRO A 7 5.83 19.28 -5.17
N GLU A 8 5.90 19.12 -6.50
CA GLU A 8 4.74 18.99 -7.36
C GLU A 8 3.97 17.68 -7.08
N LEU A 9 4.70 16.58 -6.87
CA LEU A 9 4.09 15.31 -6.47
C LEU A 9 3.43 15.41 -5.09
N ALA A 10 4.04 16.13 -4.15
CA ALA A 10 3.45 16.36 -2.83
C ALA A 10 2.15 17.18 -2.93
N LEU A 11 2.11 18.21 -3.78
CA LEU A 11 0.90 19.01 -4.01
C LEU A 11 -0.25 18.16 -4.58
N ILE A 12 0.05 17.34 -5.60
CA ILE A 12 -0.93 16.39 -6.18
C ILE A 12 -1.42 15.42 -5.11
N LEU A 13 -0.52 14.89 -4.29
CA LEU A 13 -0.85 13.97 -3.21
C LEU A 13 -1.75 14.64 -2.16
N VAL A 14 -1.49 15.90 -1.80
CA VAL A 14 -2.37 16.67 -0.88
C VAL A 14 -3.76 16.85 -1.46
N ILE A 15 -3.88 17.20 -2.75
CA ILE A 15 -5.19 17.34 -3.40
C ILE A 15 -5.92 15.99 -3.43
N GLY A 16 -5.23 14.90 -3.80
CA GLY A 16 -5.77 13.56 -3.75
C GLY A 16 -6.20 13.15 -2.34
N LEU A 17 -5.44 13.53 -1.32
CA LEU A 17 -5.75 13.30 0.08
C LEU A 17 -6.99 14.06 0.56
N VAL A 18 -7.25 15.26 0.04
CA VAL A 18 -8.47 16.01 0.36
C VAL A 18 -9.70 15.32 -0.26
N LEU A 19 -9.57 14.81 -1.49
CA LEU A 19 -10.67 14.13 -2.19
C LEU A 19 -10.96 12.74 -1.63
N PHE A 20 -9.94 11.94 -1.41
CA PHE A 20 -10.07 10.54 -0.96
C PHE A 20 -9.99 10.38 0.55
N GLY A 21 -9.38 11.33 1.26
CA GLY A 21 -9.11 11.25 2.70
C GLY A 21 -7.81 10.46 3.02
N PRO A 22 -7.04 10.88 4.04
CA PRO A 22 -5.79 10.21 4.43
C PRO A 22 -5.96 8.79 4.97
N GLY A 23 -7.16 8.42 5.41
CA GLY A 23 -7.45 7.05 5.82
C GLY A 23 -7.62 6.07 4.66
N LYS A 24 -7.94 6.52 3.44
CA LYS A 24 -8.20 5.64 2.30
C LYS A 24 -6.91 5.16 1.61
N LEU A 25 -5.88 6.01 1.52
CA LEU A 25 -4.57 5.63 0.98
C LEU A 25 -3.96 4.38 1.66
N PRO A 26 -3.85 4.28 3.00
CA PRO A 26 -3.30 3.09 3.64
C PRO A 26 -4.19 1.86 3.48
N GLN A 27 -5.51 2.03 3.38
CA GLN A 27 -6.44 0.92 3.12
C GLN A 27 -6.24 0.34 1.71
N VAL A 28 -6.16 1.21 0.70
CA VAL A 28 -5.89 0.83 -0.69
C VAL A 28 -4.49 0.21 -0.82
N GLY A 29 -3.48 0.81 -0.20
CA GLY A 29 -2.10 0.28 -0.19
C GLY A 29 -2.01 -1.11 0.45
N LYS A 30 -2.73 -1.37 1.54
CA LYS A 30 -2.81 -2.71 2.16
C LYS A 30 -3.45 -3.74 1.22
N ALA A 31 -4.56 -3.38 0.57
CA ALA A 31 -5.24 -4.27 -0.36
C ALA A 31 -4.37 -4.59 -1.59
N LEU A 32 -3.82 -3.55 -2.24
CA LEU A 32 -2.90 -3.70 -3.37
C LEU A 32 -1.65 -4.48 -2.97
N GLY A 33 -1.08 -4.21 -1.79
CA GLY A 33 0.09 -4.93 -1.29
C GLY A 33 -0.17 -6.42 -1.08
N LYS A 34 -1.36 -6.79 -0.58
CA LYS A 34 -1.78 -8.19 -0.44
C LYS A 34 -1.89 -8.85 -1.81
N SER A 35 -2.54 -8.20 -2.78
CA SER A 35 -2.67 -8.71 -4.15
C SER A 35 -1.33 -8.85 -4.86
N ILE A 36 -0.42 -7.87 -4.71
CA ILE A 36 0.94 -7.96 -5.28
C ILE A 36 1.74 -9.08 -4.63
N LYS A 37 1.61 -9.27 -3.31
CA LYS A 37 2.26 -10.37 -2.57
C LYS A 37 1.77 -11.72 -3.09
N GLU A 38 0.46 -11.92 -3.19
CA GLU A 38 -0.16 -13.14 -3.70
C GLU A 38 0.22 -13.39 -5.17
N PHE A 39 0.20 -12.35 -6.01
CA PHE A 39 0.62 -12.44 -7.42
C PHE A 39 2.09 -12.84 -7.55
N LYS A 40 2.97 -12.27 -6.72
CA LYS A 40 4.40 -12.61 -6.69
C LYS A 40 4.60 -14.07 -6.26
N SER A 41 3.98 -14.50 -5.17
CA SER A 41 4.07 -15.88 -4.66
C SER A 41 3.61 -16.91 -5.70
N ALA A 42 2.47 -16.65 -6.36
CA ALA A 42 1.97 -17.52 -7.41
C ALA A 42 2.89 -17.56 -8.65
N SER A 43 3.55 -16.44 -8.96
CA SER A 43 4.47 -16.34 -10.10
C SER A 43 5.85 -16.95 -9.83
N THR A 44 6.32 -16.98 -8.58
CA THR A 44 7.64 -17.54 -8.23
C THR A 44 7.57 -18.99 -7.72
N GLY A 45 6.36 -19.54 -7.53
CA GLY A 45 6.18 -20.89 -6.98
C GLY A 45 6.62 -21.00 -5.52
N GLU A 46 6.79 -19.86 -4.83
CA GLU A 46 7.05 -19.80 -3.39
C GLU A 46 5.70 -19.89 -2.67
N ASP A 47 5.16 -21.12 -2.61
CA ASP A 47 4.07 -21.44 -1.70
C ASP A 47 4.56 -21.31 -0.25
N GLU A 48 3.79 -20.56 0.55
CA GLU A 48 3.82 -20.55 2.01
C GLU A 48 5.07 -19.99 2.73
N ALA A 49 5.35 -18.70 2.56
CA ALA A 49 6.09 -17.96 3.59
C ALA A 49 5.23 -16.84 4.21
N LYS A 50 4.70 -17.16 5.40
CA LYS A 50 4.03 -16.29 6.38
C LYS A 50 2.53 -16.11 6.18
N GLU A 51 1.78 -17.14 6.57
CA GLU A 51 0.73 -16.95 7.56
C GLU A 51 1.32 -16.14 8.72
N LEU A 52 0.79 -14.94 8.97
CA LEU A 52 1.21 -14.11 10.10
C LEU A 52 0.69 -14.77 11.38
N PRO A 53 1.53 -15.06 12.38
CA PRO A 53 1.04 -15.52 13.68
C PRO A 53 0.26 -14.37 14.34
N GLU A 54 -0.90 -14.71 14.87
CA GLU A 54 -1.73 -13.86 15.72
C GLU A 54 -0.91 -13.24 16.88
N LYS A 55 -1.15 -11.95 17.19
CA LYS A 55 -1.11 -11.51 18.59
C LYS A 55 -1.94 -10.26 18.85
N LYS A 56 -3.19 -10.49 19.26
CA LYS A 56 -3.78 -10.00 20.52
C LYS A 56 -3.19 -8.68 21.05
N LYS A 57 -3.87 -7.55 20.80
CA LYS A 57 -3.84 -6.35 21.65
C LYS A 57 -5.22 -6.22 22.30
N GLU A 58 -5.42 -6.98 23.38
CA GLU A 58 -6.48 -6.77 24.37
C GLU A 58 -6.16 -7.66 25.57
N ALA A 59 -5.50 -7.05 26.57
CA ALA A 59 -5.50 -7.32 28.01
C ALA A 59 -4.61 -6.27 28.67
#